data_AF-A0A920KS69-F1
#
_entry.id   AF-A0A920KS69-F1
#
_cell.length_a   1.000
_cell.length_b   1.000
_cell.length_c   1.000
_cell.angle_alpha   90.00
_cell.angle_beta   90.00
_cell.angle_gamma   90.00
#
_symmetry.space_group_name_H-M   'P 1'
#
loop_
_entity.id
_entity.type
_entity.pdbx_description
1 polymer ?
#
loop_
_entity_poly.entity_id
_entity_poly.type
_entity_poly.pdbx_seq_one_letter_code
_entity_poly.pdbx_strand_id
1 'polypeptide(L)'
;MIILLNIFLIVSINNEEKRLIGNVLDNLHYYASVAEGNNYFNLFDKDAIFFGTDATERWNKKEFEGLCPERFNKGDGWTYKPISRNIYLNSDLNTAWFDEELDNKNMVFSEEQEF
;
A
#
# COMPACT_ATOMS: atom_id res chain seq x y z
N MET A 1 -13.34 -9.04 35.64
CA MET A 1 -11.98 -8.45 35.62
C MET A 1 -11.06 -9.13 34.60
N ILE A 2 -10.98 -10.47 34.55
CA ILE A 2 -10.13 -11.20 33.56
C ILE A 2 -10.57 -11.00 32.09
N ILE A 3 -11.88 -11.00 31.80
CA ILE A 3 -12.40 -10.80 30.43
C ILE A 3 -12.04 -9.40 29.90
N LEU A 4 -12.19 -8.36 30.73
CA LEU A 4 -11.85 -6.98 30.36
C LEU A 4 -10.34 -6.82 30.09
N LEU A 5 -9.48 -7.52 30.84
CA LEU A 5 -8.03 -7.52 30.62
C LEU A 5 -7.66 -8.18 29.28
N ASN A 6 -8.31 -9.31 28.93
CA ASN A 6 -8.09 -9.96 27.64
C ASN A 6 -8.56 -9.09 26.46
N ILE A 7 -9.71 -8.43 26.59
CA ILE A 7 -10.21 -7.50 25.55
C ILE A 7 -9.23 -6.33 25.36
N PHE A 8 -8.75 -5.74 26.46
CA PHE A 8 -7.77 -4.64 26.39
C PHE A 8 -6.46 -5.07 25.72
N LEU A 9 -5.98 -6.28 26.01
CA LEU A 9 -4.78 -6.83 25.41
C LEU A 9 -4.94 -7.02 23.89
N ILE A 10 -6.06 -7.61 23.45
CA ILE A 10 -6.36 -7.83 22.03
C ILE A 10 -6.44 -6.49 21.28
N VAL A 11 -7.13 -5.48 21.84
CA VAL A 11 -7.20 -4.14 21.24
C VAL A 11 -5.82 -3.50 21.11
N SER A 12 -4.98 -3.62 22.13
CA SER A 12 -3.61 -3.09 22.10
C SER A 12 -2.75 -3.75 21.02
N ILE A 13 -2.82 -5.09 20.90
CA ILE A 13 -2.09 -5.83 19.86
C ILE A 13 -2.59 -5.40 18.47
N ASN A 14 -3.90 -5.34 18.26
CA ASN A 14 -4.46 -4.91 16.97
C ASN A 14 -4.02 -3.49 16.59
N ASN A 15 -3.96 -2.57 17.56
CA ASN A 15 -3.50 -1.21 17.32
C ASN A 15 -2.02 -1.18 16.92
N GLU A 16 -1.18 -2.01 17.55
CA GLU A 16 0.24 -2.10 17.22
C GLU A 16 0.46 -2.70 15.83
N GLU A 17 -0.25 -3.78 15.47
CA GLU A 17 -0.18 -4.38 14.12
C GLU A 17 -0.60 -3.37 13.04
N LYS A 18 -1.71 -2.65 13.27
CA LYS A 18 -2.16 -1.58 12.36
C LYS A 18 -1.12 -0.47 12.21
N ARG A 19 -0.42 -0.11 13.29
CA ARG A 19 0.66 0.88 13.26
C ARG A 19 1.85 0.39 12.41
N LEU A 20 2.25 -0.87 12.57
CA LEU A 20 3.34 -1.47 11.80
C LEU A 20 3.01 -1.55 10.31
N ILE A 21 1.80 -1.98 9.97
CA ILE A 21 1.31 -2.00 8.58
C ILE A 21 1.25 -0.57 8.02
N GLY A 22 0.76 0.39 8.80
CA GLY A 22 0.75 1.80 8.42
C GLY A 22 2.14 2.32 8.02
N ASN A 23 3.18 1.97 8.77
CA ASN A 23 4.55 2.36 8.43
C ASN A 23 5.04 1.75 7.11
N VAL A 24 4.65 0.50 6.81
CA VAL A 24 4.99 -0.12 5.52
C VAL A 24 4.34 0.64 4.36
N LEU A 25 3.07 1.03 4.51
CA LEU A 25 2.34 1.80 3.50
C LEU A 25 2.87 3.23 3.36
N ASP A 26 3.27 3.88 4.47
CA ASP A 26 3.89 5.20 4.42
C ASP A 26 5.24 5.15 3.70
N ASN A 27 6.05 4.11 3.94
CA ASN A 27 7.29 3.88 3.22
C ASN A 27 7.04 3.59 1.73
N LEU A 28 5.98 2.85 1.41
CA LEU A 28 5.57 2.57 0.03
C LEU A 28 5.35 3.88 -0.74
N HIS A 29 4.53 4.78 -0.19
CA HIS A 29 4.26 6.09 -0.78
C HIS A 29 5.50 6.99 -0.83
N TYR A 30 6.30 6.98 0.24
CA TYR A 30 7.53 7.77 0.30
C TYR A 30 8.53 7.35 -0.78
N TYR A 31 8.90 6.07 -0.85
CA TYR A 31 9.87 5.57 -1.83
C TYR A 31 9.37 5.74 -3.26
N ALA A 32 8.06 5.59 -3.51
CA ALA A 32 7.47 5.95 -4.79
C ALA A 32 7.66 7.43 -5.11
N SER A 33 7.39 8.35 -4.16
CA SER A 33 7.47 9.80 -4.38
C SER A 33 8.89 10.32 -4.64
N VAL A 34 9.91 9.71 -4.02
CA VAL A 34 11.32 10.09 -4.22
C VAL A 34 12.04 9.25 -5.27
N ALA A 35 11.29 8.42 -6.01
CA ALA A 35 11.83 7.53 -7.02
C ALA A 35 12.98 6.64 -6.50
N GLU A 36 12.84 6.07 -5.31
CA GLU A 36 13.79 5.10 -4.75
C GLU A 36 13.31 3.67 -5.00
N GLY A 37 13.65 3.13 -6.19
CA GLY A 37 13.14 1.84 -6.65
C GLY A 37 13.59 0.65 -5.80
N ASN A 38 14.82 0.65 -5.29
CA ASN A 38 15.35 -0.48 -4.54
C ASN A 38 14.55 -0.73 -3.26
N ASN A 39 14.37 0.30 -2.42
CA ASN A 39 13.59 0.20 -1.20
C ASN A 39 12.10 0.01 -1.49
N TYR A 40 11.57 0.64 -2.54
CA TYR A 40 10.19 0.42 -2.98
C TYR A 40 9.92 -1.06 -3.26
N PHE A 41 10.73 -1.70 -4.12
CA PHE A 41 10.55 -3.10 -4.47
C PHE A 41 10.89 -4.06 -3.31
N ASN A 42 11.75 -3.67 -2.38
CA ASN A 42 12.03 -4.45 -1.17
C ASN A 42 10.86 -4.54 -0.19
N LEU A 43 9.83 -3.68 -0.31
CA LEU A 43 8.60 -3.80 0.49
C LEU A 43 7.71 -4.97 0.04
N PHE A 44 7.95 -5.52 -1.16
CA PHE A 44 7.13 -6.59 -1.74
C PHE A 44 7.82 -7.96 -1.62
N ASP A 45 7.04 -8.99 -1.32
CA ASP A 45 7.50 -10.37 -1.35
C ASP A 45 7.92 -10.80 -2.78
N LYS A 46 8.79 -11.82 -2.87
CA LYS A 46 9.22 -12.39 -4.16
C LYS A 46 8.05 -12.90 -5.02
N ASP A 47 6.95 -13.33 -4.39
CA ASP A 47 5.78 -13.87 -5.07
C ASP A 47 4.67 -12.82 -5.29
N ALA A 48 4.98 -11.52 -5.11
CA ALA A 48 4.03 -10.44 -5.31
C ALA A 48 3.51 -10.36 -6.76
N ILE A 49 2.21 -10.05 -6.86
CA ILE A 49 1.50 -9.87 -8.13
C ILE A 49 0.95 -8.44 -8.19
N PHE A 50 1.20 -7.78 -9.30
CA PHE A 50 0.77 -6.42 -9.60
C PHE A 50 -0.29 -6.46 -10.69
N PHE A 51 -1.37 -5.72 -10.48
CA PHE A 51 -2.41 -5.51 -11.48
C PHE A 51 -2.36 -4.07 -11.97
N GLY A 52 -2.45 -3.90 -13.29
CA GLY A 52 -2.57 -2.58 -13.90
C GLY A 52 -4.03 -2.13 -13.98
N THR A 53 -4.27 -1.07 -14.75
CA THR A 53 -5.62 -0.54 -14.97
C THR A 53 -6.39 -1.34 -16.03
N ASP A 54 -5.67 -2.00 -16.94
CA ASP A 54 -6.28 -2.90 -17.92
C ASP A 54 -6.40 -4.32 -17.36
N ALA A 55 -7.49 -5.02 -17.68
CA ALA A 55 -7.74 -6.36 -17.15
C ALA A 55 -6.70 -7.41 -17.57
N THR A 56 -5.93 -7.15 -18.64
CA THR A 56 -4.85 -8.00 -19.12
C THR A 56 -3.50 -7.70 -18.45
N GLU A 57 -3.41 -6.61 -17.70
CA GLU A 57 -2.20 -6.19 -17.00
C GLU A 57 -2.08 -6.94 -15.67
N ARG A 58 -1.27 -8.00 -15.68
CA ARG A 58 -0.92 -8.79 -14.51
C ARG A 58 0.55 -9.19 -14.58
N TRP A 59 1.35 -8.69 -13.63
CA TRP A 59 2.79 -8.91 -13.60
C TRP A 59 3.23 -9.52 -12.28
N ASN A 60 4.22 -10.40 -12.31
CA ASN A 60 4.99 -10.74 -11.12
C ASN A 60 5.99 -9.63 -10.78
N LYS A 61 6.57 -9.66 -9.57
CA LYS A 61 7.55 -8.66 -9.11
C LYS A 61 8.68 -8.38 -10.11
N LYS A 62 9.28 -9.42 -10.69
CA LYS A 62 10.40 -9.27 -11.62
C LYS A 62 9.97 -8.60 -12.93
N GLU A 63 8.79 -8.94 -13.44
CA GLU A 63 8.22 -8.30 -14.62
C GLU A 63 7.94 -6.82 -14.35
N PHE A 64 7.33 -6.51 -13.20
CA PHE A 64 6.97 -5.15 -12.83
C PHE A 64 8.21 -4.27 -12.59
N GLU A 65 9.26 -4.79 -11.93
CA GLU A 65 10.56 -4.12 -11.78
C GLU A 65 11.17 -3.70 -13.13
N GLY A 66 10.97 -4.51 -14.18
CA GLY A 66 11.45 -4.23 -15.53
C GLY A 66 10.64 -3.16 -16.28
N LEU A 67 9.42 -2.85 -15.86
CA LEU A 67 8.55 -1.84 -16.47
C LEU A 67 8.76 -0.43 -15.91
N CYS A 68 9.15 -0.33 -14.63
CA CYS A 68 9.36 0.94 -13.96
C CYS A 68 10.74 1.65 -14.13
N PRO A 69 11.81 1.11 -14.76
CA PRO A 69 13.13 1.74 -14.74
C PRO A 69 13.15 3.15 -15.30
N GLU A 70 12.40 3.41 -16.37
CA GLU A 70 12.39 4.73 -17.00
C GLU A 70 11.81 5.81 -16.08
N ARG A 71 10.83 5.47 -15.23
CA ARG A 71 10.23 6.42 -14.28
C ARG A 71 11.14 6.67 -13.08
N PHE A 72 11.63 5.61 -12.45
CA PHE A 72 12.53 5.74 -11.31
C PHE A 72 13.84 6.46 -11.70
N ASN A 73 14.39 6.18 -12.88
CA ASN A 73 15.60 6.85 -13.37
C ASN A 73 15.40 8.34 -13.71
N LYS A 74 14.17 8.78 -14.02
CA LYS A 74 13.85 10.19 -14.28
C LYS A 74 13.62 11.00 -13.00
N GLY A 75 13.57 10.36 -11.84
CA GLY A 75 13.23 11.02 -10.57
C GLY A 75 11.76 11.43 -10.46
N ASP A 76 10.92 10.97 -11.40
CA ASP A 76 9.50 11.34 -11.51
C ASP A 76 8.63 10.14 -11.15
N GLY A 77 8.69 9.78 -9.87
CA GLY A 77 7.89 8.72 -9.29
C GLY A 77 6.44 9.16 -9.03
N TRP A 78 5.67 8.33 -8.34
CA TRP A 78 4.29 8.67 -8.02
C TRP A 78 4.19 9.32 -6.64
N THR A 79 3.70 10.56 -6.60
CA THR A 79 3.41 11.22 -5.34
C THR A 79 1.92 11.07 -5.02
N TYR A 80 1.62 10.16 -4.11
CA TYR A 80 0.31 10.02 -3.48
C TYR A 80 0.39 10.48 -2.03
N LYS A 81 -0.62 11.24 -1.59
CA LYS A 81 -0.76 11.66 -0.19
C LYS A 81 -1.97 10.97 0.42
N PRO A 82 -1.79 10.17 1.48
CA PRO A 82 -2.93 9.52 2.12
C PRO A 82 -3.84 10.55 2.80
N ILE A 83 -5.12 10.53 2.45
CA ILE A 83 -6.21 11.28 3.09
C ILE A 83 -6.80 10.43 4.21
N SER A 84 -7.13 9.18 3.89
CA SER A 84 -7.68 8.20 4.83
C SER A 84 -7.15 6.81 4.52
N ARG A 85 -7.08 5.95 5.55
CA ARG A 85 -6.59 4.58 5.46
C ARG A 85 -7.41 3.67 6.35
N ASN A 86 -7.94 2.60 5.79
CA ASN A 86 -8.58 1.53 6.53
C ASN A 86 -7.68 0.29 6.51
N ILE A 87 -7.45 -0.32 7.68
CA ILE A 87 -6.68 -1.57 7.81
C ILE A 87 -7.54 -2.60 8.53
N TYR A 88 -7.69 -3.75 7.87
CA TYR A 88 -8.42 -4.92 8.33
C TYR A 88 -7.45 -6.06 8.58
N LEU A 89 -7.61 -6.73 9.72
CA LEU A 89 -6.80 -7.88 10.11
C LEU A 89 -7.70 -9.11 10.22
N ASN A 90 -7.19 -10.28 9.83
CA ASN A 90 -7.86 -11.53 10.17
C ASN A 90 -7.72 -11.86 11.67
N SER A 91 -8.41 -12.89 12.15
CA SER A 91 -8.39 -13.28 13.58
C SER A 91 -7.00 -13.65 14.09
N ASP A 92 -6.16 -14.18 13.22
CA ASP A 92 -4.83 -14.70 13.55
C ASP A 92 -3.74 -13.64 13.39
N LEU A 93 -4.11 -12.41 12.98
CA LEU A 93 -3.23 -11.25 12.78
C LEU A 93 -2.06 -11.49 11.82
N ASN A 94 -2.18 -12.46 10.92
CA ASN A 94 -1.14 -12.82 9.96
C ASN A 94 -1.45 -12.37 8.53
N THR A 95 -2.66 -11.85 8.30
CA THR A 95 -3.10 -11.34 7.00
C THR A 95 -3.81 -10.02 7.21
N ALA A 96 -3.43 -9.02 6.41
CA ALA A 96 -4.06 -7.71 6.39
C ALA A 96 -4.60 -7.37 5.01
N TRP A 97 -5.73 -6.67 4.98
CA TRP A 97 -6.23 -5.95 3.81
C TRP A 97 -6.29 -4.47 4.15
N PHE A 98 -6.11 -3.62 3.16
CA PHE A 98 -6.22 -2.19 3.35
C PHE A 98 -6.84 -1.53 2.12
N ASP A 99 -7.44 -0.38 2.36
CA ASP A 99 -7.83 0.58 1.33
C ASP A 99 -7.42 1.98 1.77
N GLU A 100 -7.12 2.82 0.80
CA GLU A 100 -6.68 4.19 1.01
C GLU A 100 -7.39 5.14 0.06
N GLU A 101 -7.79 6.28 0.60
CA GLU A 101 -8.11 7.46 -0.19
C GLU A 101 -6.82 8.27 -0.35
N LEU A 102 -6.42 8.53 -1.59
CA LEU A 102 -5.16 9.17 -1.92
C LEU A 102 -5.39 10.46 -2.71
N ASP A 103 -4.72 11.54 -2.32
CA ASP A 103 -4.60 12.76 -3.13
C ASP A 103 -3.39 12.66 -4.06
N ASN A 104 -3.56 13.05 -5.32
CA ASN A 104 -2.50 13.15 -6.30
C ASN A 104 -2.71 14.40 -7.15
N LYS A 105 -1.70 15.26 -7.23
CA LYS A 105 -1.75 16.52 -8.02
C LYS A 105 -2.05 16.30 -9.51
N ASN A 106 -1.77 15.11 -10.03
CA ASN A 106 -2.00 14.75 -11.43
C ASN A 106 -3.32 13.98 -11.65
N MET A 107 -4.09 13.69 -10.59
CA MET A 107 -5.44 13.13 -10.74
C MET A 107 -6.42 14.25 -11.09
N VAL A 108 -6.74 14.35 -12.38
CA VAL A 108 -7.94 15.06 -12.82
C VAL A 108 -9.09 14.08 -12.69
N PHE A 109 -10.02 14.33 -11.76
CA PHE A 109 -11.29 13.62 -11.76
C PHE A 109 -12.02 13.96 -13.07
N SER A 110 -12.19 12.99 -13.95
CA SER A 110 -13.19 13.11 -15.01
C SER A 110 -14.54 13.06 -14.31
N GLU A 111 -15.21 14.21 -14.22
CA GLU A 111 -16.64 14.24 -13.91
C GLU A 111 -17.36 13.29 -14.90
N GLU A 112 -18.25 12.47 -14.34
CA GLU A 112 -19.25 11.64 -15.04
C GLU A 112 -18.74 10.35 -15.73
N GLN A 113 -18.76 9.25 -14.98
CA GLN A 113 -19.38 8.03 -15.48
C GLN A 113 -20.48 7.61 -14.50
N GLU A 114 -21.72 8.01 -14.80
CA GLU A 114 -22.90 7.38 -14.23
C GLU A 114 -22.87 5.88 -14.59
N PHE A 115 -23.13 5.02 -13.59
CA PHE A 115 -23.30 3.58 -13.76
C PHE A 115 -24.67 3.25 -14.39
#